data_AF-A0A7Y6F680-F1
#
_entry.id   AF-A0A7Y6F680-F1
#
_cell.length_a   1.000
_cell.length_b   1.000
_cell.length_c   1.000
_cell.angle_alpha   90.00
_cell.angle_beta   90.00
_cell.angle_gamma   90.00
#
_symmetry.space_group_name_H-M   'P 1'
#
loop_
_entity.id
_entity.type
_entity.pdbx_description
1 polymer ?
#
loop_
_entity_poly.entity_id
_entity_poly.type
_entity_poly.pdbx_seq_one_letter_code
_entity_poly.pdbx_strand_id
1 'polypeptide(L)' 'MKALLWFVLVCSLVFNVTTSLLWSGTTQMASSIASGLILLGSAFTLWLLREKNPQNS' A
#
# COMPACT_ATOMS: atom_id res chain seq x y z
N MET A 1 14.61 -4.48 9.54
CA MET A 1 14.91 -3.22 8.81
C MET A 1 14.09 -3.04 7.53
N LYS A 2 13.83 -4.08 6.72
CA LYS A 2 13.03 -3.99 5.47
C LYS A 2 11.58 -3.51 5.67
N ALA A 3 10.89 -3.89 6.75
CA ALA A 3 9.48 -3.52 6.97
C ALA A 3 9.26 -2.01 7.16
N LEU A 4 10.18 -1.34 7.86
CA LEU A 4 10.11 0.11 8.09
C LEU A 4 10.29 0.88 6.77
N LEU A 5 11.21 0.41 5.91
CA LEU A 5 11.43 0.94 4.56
C LEU A 5 10.20 0.77 3.67
N TRP A 6 9.55 -0.39 3.72
CA TRP A 6 8.30 -0.64 2.99
C TRP A 6 7.16 0.25 3.48
N PHE A 7 7.05 0.45 4.79
CA PHE A 7 6.06 1.35 5.36
C PHE A 7 6.28 2.81 4.93
N VAL A 8 7.52 3.29 4.99
CA VAL A 8 7.90 4.64 4.52
C VAL A 8 7.62 4.80 3.03
N LEU A 9 7.91 3.79 2.21
CA LEU A 9 7.62 3.79 0.78
C LEU A 9 6.12 3.90 0.51
N VAL A 10 5.29 3.12 1.20
CA VAL A 10 3.82 3.17 1.06
C VAL A 10 3.27 4.52 1.51
N CYS A 11 3.70 5.02 2.67
CA CYS A 11 3.30 6.34 3.16
C CYS A 11 3.67 7.46 2.19
N SER A 12 4.90 7.43 1.65
CA SER A 12 5.37 8.43 0.68
C SER A 12 4.56 8.40 -0.62
N LEU A 13 4.24 7.20 -1.11
CA LEU A 13 3.40 7.02 -2.30
C LEU A 13 1.97 7.55 -2.10
N VAL A 14 1.35 7.24 -0.95
CA VAL A 14 0.01 7.74 -0.59
C VAL A 14 0.00 9.26 -0.49
N PHE A 15 1.01 9.86 0.13
CA PHE A 15 1.13 11.31 0.28
C PHE A 15 1.28 12.00 -1.09
N ASN A 16 2.16 11.47 -1.94
CA ASN A 16 2.40 12.02 -3.28
C ASN A 16 1.13 12.02 -4.14
N VAL A 17 0.40 10.91 -4.13
CA VAL A 17 -0.88 10.80 -4.84
C VAL A 17 -1.90 11.78 -4.24
N THR A 18 -2.06 11.82 -2.92
CA THR A 18 -3.00 12.75 -2.26
C THR A 18 -2.72 14.22 -2.59
N THR A 19 -1.45 14.62 -2.62
CA THR A 19 -1.04 15.96 -3.07
C THR A 19 -1.36 16.20 -4.55
N SER A 20 -1.20 15.20 -5.42
CA SER A 20 -1.60 15.27 -6.83
C SER A 20 -3.12 15.36 -7.02
N LEU A 21 -3.92 14.69 -6.17
CA LEU A 21 -5.38 14.72 -6.18
C LEU A 21 -5.96 16.09 -5.81
N LEU A 22 -5.33 16.77 -4.84
CA LEU A 22 -5.74 18.11 -4.41
C LEU A 22 -5.59 19.16 -5.52
N TRP A 23 -4.86 18.87 -6.61
CA TRP A 23 -4.51 19.89 -7.60
C TRP A 23 -5.30 19.84 -8.92
N SER A 24 -5.98 18.75 -9.34
CA SER A 24 -6.86 18.76 -10.54
C SER A 24 -7.63 17.44 -10.79
N GLY A 25 -8.93 17.53 -11.14
CA GLY A 25 -9.72 16.66 -12.06
C GLY A 25 -9.72 15.12 -11.95
N THR A 26 -8.98 14.51 -11.03
CA THR A 26 -8.49 13.12 -11.11
C THR A 26 -9.21 12.13 -10.19
N THR A 27 -10.37 12.49 -9.63
CA THR A 27 -11.10 11.69 -8.62
C THR A 27 -11.44 10.27 -9.09
N GLN A 28 -11.67 10.06 -10.39
CA GLN A 28 -11.84 8.71 -10.96
C GLN A 28 -10.54 7.90 -10.97
N MET A 29 -9.43 8.48 -11.43
CA MET A 29 -8.13 7.80 -11.40
C MET A 29 -7.67 7.52 -9.97
N ALA A 30 -7.94 8.46 -9.05
CA ALA A 30 -7.71 8.33 -7.62
C ALA A 30 -8.35 7.08 -7.04
N SER A 31 -9.62 6.86 -7.35
CA SER A 31 -10.41 5.75 -6.80
C SER A 31 -9.89 4.39 -7.26
N SER A 32 -9.48 4.30 -8.54
CA SER A 32 -8.91 3.07 -9.11
C SER A 32 -7.53 2.76 -8.51
N ILE A 33 -6.68 3.77 -8.37
CA ILE A 33 -5.32 3.62 -7.83
C ILE A 33 -5.39 3.31 -6.33
N ALA A 34 -6.23 4.02 -5.57
CA ALA A 34 -6.44 3.77 -4.14
C ALA A 34 -6.91 2.34 -3.87
N SER A 35 -7.87 1.85 -4.66
CA SER A 35 -8.37 0.47 -4.56
C SER A 35 -7.26 -0.56 -4.86
N GLY A 36 -6.44 -0.30 -5.87
CA GLY A 36 -5.28 -1.14 -6.20
C GLY A 36 -4.21 -1.16 -5.10
N LEU A 37 -3.94 -0.02 -4.47
CA LEU A 37 -2.96 0.09 -3.38
C LEU A 37 -3.44 -0.61 -2.11
N ILE A 38 -4.73 -0.49 -1.77
CA ILE A 38 -5.31 -1.22 -0.63
C ILE A 38 -5.23 -2.72 -0.85
N LEU A 39 -5.54 -3.19 -2.07
CA LEU A 39 -5.42 -4.61 -2.42
C LEU A 39 -3.97 -5.11 -2.36
N LEU A 40 -3.01 -4.36 -2.91
CA LEU A 40 -1.59 -4.71 -2.85
C LEU A 40 -1.07 -4.69 -1.41
N GLY A 41 -1.46 -3.70 -0.60
CA GLY A 41 -1.13 -3.63 0.81
C GLY A 41 -1.69 -4.83 1.59
N SER A 42 -2.96 -5.17 1.38
CA SER A 42 -3.60 -6.32 2.01
C SER A 42 -2.92 -7.64 1.60
N ALA A 43 -2.66 -7.83 0.30
CA ALA A 43 -1.97 -9.00 -0.21
C ALA A 43 -0.54 -9.12 0.35
N PHE A 44 0.19 -8.01 0.45
CA PHE A 44 1.55 -7.97 1.00
C PHE A 44 1.56 -8.25 2.52
N THR A 45 0.62 -7.67 3.27
CA THR A 45 0.45 -7.96 4.70
C THR A 45 0.08 -9.42 4.93
N LEU A 46 -0.84 -9.97 4.13
CA LEU A 46 -1.22 -11.39 4.18
C LEU A 46 -0.05 -12.30 3.80
N TRP A 47 0.75 -11.91 2.80
CA TRP A 47 1.96 -12.63 2.41
C TRP A 47 3.02 -12.66 3.52
N LEU A 48 3.25 -11.51 4.18
CA LEU A 48 4.13 -11.44 5.35
C LEU A 48 3.61 -12.27 6.53
N LEU A 49 2.29 -12.30 6.75
CA LEU A 49 1.68 -13.08 7.81
C LEU A 49 1.71 -14.59 7.50
N ARG A 50 1.64 -14.97 6.22
CA ARG A 50 1.84 -16.34 5.75
C ARG A 50 3.25 -16.84 6.07
N GLU A 51 4.28 -16.05 5.78
CA GLU A 51 5.68 -16.42 6.07
C GLU A 51 5.91 -16.61 7.58
N LYS A 52 5.13 -15.92 8.41
CA LYS A 52 5.17 -16.00 9.88
C LYS A 52 4.33 -17.16 10.46
N ASN A 53 3.69 -17.96 9.61
CA ASN A 53 3.16 -19.28 9.98
C ASN A 53 4.04 -20.40 9.39
N PRO A 54 5.33 -20.52 9.75
CA PRO A 54 5.97 -21.82 9.64
C PRO A 54 5.23 -22.72 10.64
N GLN A 55 4.55 -23.72 10.10
CA GLN A 55 4.07 -24.89 10.83
C GLN A 55 5.13 -25.32 11.84
N ASN A 56 4.95 -24.95 13.10
CA ASN A 56 5.49 -25.68 14.23
C ASN A 56 4.52 -26.84 14.47
N SER A 57 4.79 -27.97 13.83
CA SER A 57 4.52 -29.28 14.41
C SER A 57 5.36 -30.37 13.76
#